data_AF-A0A5C7TNX0-F1
#
_entry.id   AF-A0A5C7TNX0-F1
#
_cell.length_a   1.000
_cell.length_b   1.000
_cell.length_c   1.000
_cell.angle_alpha   90.00
_cell.angle_beta   90.00
_cell.angle_gamma   90.00
#
_symmetry.space_group_name_H-M   'P 1'
#
loop_
_entity.id
_entity.type
_entity.pdbx_description
1 polymer ?
#
loop_
_entity_poly.entity_id
_entity_poly.type
_entity_poly.pdbx_seq_one_letter_code
_entity_poly.pdbx_strand_id
1 'polypeptide(L)'
;MGLDCREILDVKEYEFLLNWFIRMQQQHQLASLQEPLSYDGHSEYDQLFNLLLDQARIAFIEQFGYPAPPLVFTNLFHLAELEIAGKRNARGIKTPPQLM
;
A
#
# COMPACT_ATOMS: atom_id res chain seq x y z
N MET A 1 -6.41 19.38 -0.13
CA MET A 1 -6.98 18.53 0.94
C MET A 1 -6.78 17.10 0.49
N GLY A 2 -5.64 16.49 0.82
CA GLY A 2 -5.39 15.09 0.49
C GLY A 2 -6.09 14.24 1.52
N LEU A 3 -6.92 13.28 1.11
CA LEU A 3 -7.54 12.31 2.01
C LEU A 3 -6.44 11.52 2.73
N ASP A 4 -6.14 11.88 3.98
CA ASP A 4 -5.21 11.13 4.81
C ASP A 4 -5.88 9.81 5.17
N CYS A 5 -5.31 8.68 4.75
CA CYS A 5 -5.87 7.35 5.06
C CYS A 5 -5.96 7.09 6.57
N ARG A 6 -5.22 7.88 7.36
CA ARG A 6 -5.24 7.92 8.82
C ARG A 6 -6.50 8.56 9.41
N GLU A 7 -7.28 9.29 8.61
CA GLU A 7 -8.60 9.80 9.01
C GLU A 7 -9.72 8.80 8.69
N ILE A 8 -9.42 7.77 7.88
CA ILE A 8 -10.37 6.75 7.43
C ILE A 8 -10.19 5.44 8.19
N LEU A 9 -8.94 5.07 8.48
CA LEU A 9 -8.57 3.84 9.15
C LEU A 9 -8.03 4.15 10.55
N ASP A 10 -8.34 3.27 11.51
CA ASP A 10 -7.65 3.18 12.79
C ASP A 10 -6.17 2.88 12.57
N VAL A 11 -5.34 3.24 13.54
CA VAL A 11 -3.89 3.04 13.49
C VAL A 11 -3.55 1.58 13.24
N LYS A 12 -4.27 0.63 13.85
CA LYS A 12 -4.00 -0.81 13.67
C LYS A 12 -4.33 -1.30 12.27
N GLU A 13 -5.41 -0.79 11.68
CA GLU A 13 -5.83 -1.10 10.31
C GLU A 13 -4.84 -0.55 9.30
N TYR A 14 -4.41 0.69 9.51
CA TYR A 14 -3.39 1.35 8.71
C TYR A 14 -2.07 0.57 8.74
N GLU A 15 -1.58 0.23 9.93
CA GLU A 15 -0.32 -0.51 10.11
C GLU A 15 -0.40 -1.91 9.52
N PHE A 16 -1.54 -2.60 9.70
CA PHE A 16 -1.75 -3.93 9.11
C PHE A 16 -1.62 -3.88 7.59
N LEU A 17 -2.39 -3.02 6.92
CA LEU A 17 -2.39 -2.92 5.47
C LEU A 17 -1.05 -2.46 4.92
N LEU A 18 -0.43 -1.45 5.55
CA LEU A 18 0.86 -0.95 5.12
C LEU A 18 1.93 -2.05 5.18
N ASN A 19 2.03 -2.77 6.31
CA ASN A 19 2.99 -3.87 6.46
C ASN A 19 2.68 -5.03 5.50
N TRP A 20 1.41 -5.31 5.26
CA TRP A 20 0.99 -6.33 4.30
C TRP A 20 1.45 -5.98 2.89
N PHE A 21 1.20 -4.75 2.43
CA PHE A 21 1.63 -4.29 1.10
C PHE A 21 3.15 -4.30 0.95
N ILE A 22 3.89 -3.88 1.97
CA ILE A 22 5.37 -3.92 1.92
C ILE A 22 5.87 -5.34 1.73
N ARG A 23 5.36 -6.29 2.51
CA ARG A 23 5.73 -7.71 2.40
C ARG A 23 5.42 -8.26 1.02
N MET A 24 4.23 -7.96 0.49
CA MET A 24 3.80 -8.48 -0.80
C MET A 24 4.58 -7.85 -1.97
N GLN A 25 4.80 -6.54 -1.96
CA GLN A 25 5.61 -5.89 -2.98
C GLN A 25 7.07 -6.38 -2.97
N GLN A 26 7.63 -6.67 -1.80
CA GLN A 26 8.94 -7.30 -1.68
C GLN A 26 8.96 -8.75 -2.19
N GLN A 27 7.95 -9.55 -1.83
CA GLN A 27 7.83 -10.94 -2.29
C GLN A 27 7.71 -11.04 -3.81
N HIS A 28 6.92 -10.14 -4.41
CA HIS A 28 6.73 -10.08 -5.86
C HIS A 28 7.82 -9.28 -6.59
N GLN A 29 8.85 -8.79 -5.87
CA GLN A 29 9.95 -7.99 -6.43
C GLN A 29 9.45 -6.83 -7.30
N LEU A 30 8.36 -6.18 -6.87
CA LEU A 30 7.67 -5.16 -7.64
C LEU A 30 8.59 -3.97 -7.97
N ALA A 31 9.53 -3.65 -7.07
CA ALA A 31 10.55 -2.64 -7.28
C ALA A 31 11.60 -3.00 -8.37
N SER A 32 11.67 -4.27 -8.75
CA SER A 32 12.54 -4.77 -9.84
C SER A 32 11.87 -4.71 -11.20
N LEU A 33 10.54 -4.52 -11.25
CA LEU A 33 9.82 -4.24 -12.48
C LEU A 33 10.23 -2.84 -12.95
N GLN A 34 10.87 -2.77 -14.12
CA GLN A 34 11.31 -1.50 -14.71
C GLN A 34 10.15 -0.77 -15.43
N GLU A 35 9.00 -1.43 -15.54
CA GLU A 35 7.82 -0.89 -16.22
C GLU A 35 7.01 0.02 -15.28
N PRO A 36 6.76 1.28 -15.66
CA PRO A 36 5.85 2.13 -14.90
C PRO A 36 4.40 1.63 -15.05
N LEU A 37 3.58 1.92 -14.02
CA LEU A 37 2.13 1.74 -14.08
C LEU A 37 1.59 2.45 -15.32
N SER A 38 1.16 1.67 -16.31
CA SER A 38 0.75 2.20 -17.62
C SER A 38 -0.75 2.43 -17.70
N TYR A 39 -1.54 1.94 -16.74
CA TYR A 39 -3.00 2.05 -16.69
C TYR A 39 -3.74 1.43 -17.89
N ASP A 40 -3.01 0.83 -18.83
CA ASP A 40 -3.54 0.12 -19.99
C ASP A 40 -3.99 -1.31 -19.60
N GLY A 41 -3.65 -1.77 -18.40
CA GLY A 41 -4.00 -3.11 -17.89
C GLY A 41 -3.17 -4.26 -18.48
N HIS A 42 -2.22 -3.94 -19.38
CA HIS A 42 -1.42 -4.94 -20.09
C HIS A 42 -0.02 -5.17 -19.51
N SER A 43 0.49 -4.25 -18.68
CA SER A 43 1.80 -4.41 -18.03
C SER A 43 1.74 -5.40 -16.87
N GLU A 44 2.84 -6.11 -16.63
CA GLU A 44 2.97 -7.05 -15.50
C GLU A 44 2.74 -6.34 -14.15
N TYR A 45 3.16 -5.08 -14.07
CA TYR A 45 2.90 -4.21 -12.92
C TYR A 45 1.39 -3.99 -12.71
N ASP A 46 0.62 -3.63 -13.76
CA ASP A 46 -0.82 -3.37 -13.66
C ASP A 46 -1.59 -4.64 -13.21
N GLN A 47 -1.18 -5.81 -13.70
CA GLN A 47 -1.78 -7.08 -13.28
C GLN A 47 -1.49 -7.38 -11.80
N LEU A 48 -0.24 -7.22 -11.37
CA LEU A 48 0.15 -7.41 -9.98
C LEU A 48 -0.50 -6.38 -9.05
N PHE A 49 -0.61 -5.13 -9.48
CA PHE A 49 -1.31 -4.08 -8.74
C PHE A 49 -2.76 -4.48 -8.46
N ASN A 50 -3.52 -4.85 -9.50
CA ASN A 50 -4.91 -5.26 -9.33
C ASN A 50 -5.05 -6.51 -8.45
N LEU A 51 -4.17 -7.49 -8.64
CA LEU A 51 -4.15 -8.72 -7.84
C LEU A 51 -3.86 -8.44 -6.36
N LEU A 52 -2.89 -7.57 -6.07
CA LEU A 52 -2.52 -7.21 -4.69
C LEU A 52 -3.61 -6.38 -4.02
N LEU A 53 -4.30 -5.50 -4.75
CA LEU A 53 -5.45 -4.78 -4.20
C LEU A 53 -6.59 -5.73 -3.81
N ASP A 54 -6.89 -6.71 -4.66
CA ASP A 54 -7.95 -7.68 -4.38
C ASP A 54 -7.60 -8.56 -3.16
N GLN A 55 -6.37 -9.07 -3.11
CA GLN A 55 -5.87 -9.84 -1.97
C GLN A 55 -5.84 -9.02 -0.68
N ALA A 56 -5.43 -7.74 -0.73
CA ALA A 56 -5.45 -6.87 0.44
C ALA A 56 -6.86 -6.64 0.98
N ARG A 57 -7.86 -6.52 0.09
CA ARG A 57 -9.27 -6.42 0.49
C ARG A 57 -9.74 -7.67 1.23
N ILE A 58 -9.39 -8.85 0.72
CA ILE A 58 -9.72 -10.12 1.35
C ILE A 58 -9.06 -10.22 2.73
N ALA A 59 -7.74 -10.02 2.79
CA ALA A 59 -6.97 -10.08 4.04
C ALA A 59 -7.48 -9.09 5.09
N PHE A 60 -7.91 -7.91 4.67
CA PHE A 60 -8.50 -6.91 5.55
C PHE A 60 -9.84 -7.37 6.15
N ILE A 61 -10.74 -7.89 5.31
CA ILE A 61 -12.04 -8.40 5.75
C ILE A 61 -11.85 -9.60 6.68
N GLU A 62 -10.89 -10.49 6.39
CA GLU A 62 -10.57 -11.63 7.25
C GLU A 62 -10.04 -11.19 8.63
N GLN A 63 -9.26 -10.10 8.68
CA GLN A 63 -8.68 -9.60 9.91
C GLN A 63 -9.64 -8.77 10.76
N PHE A 64 -10.48 -7.93 10.14
CA PHE A 64 -11.29 -6.92 10.84
C PHE A 64 -12.81 -7.16 10.75
N GLY A 65 -13.26 -8.05 9.86
CA GLY A 65 -14.68 -8.44 9.73
C GLY A 65 -15.57 -7.45 8.99
N TYR A 66 -15.03 -6.40 8.39
CA TYR A 66 -15.76 -5.44 7.55
C TYR A 66 -14.91 -4.93 6.38
N PRO A 67 -15.54 -4.43 5.30
CA PRO A 67 -14.80 -3.89 4.16
C PRO A 67 -14.29 -2.47 4.44
N ALA A 68 -13.03 -2.21 4.07
CA ALA A 68 -12.50 -0.84 4.00
C ALA A 68 -12.82 -0.14 2.66
N PRO A 69 -12.80 1.20 2.63
CA PRO A 69 -13.02 1.96 1.39
C PRO A 69 -11.93 1.69 0.34
N PRO A 70 -12.26 1.52 -0.95
CA PRO A 70 -11.29 1.19 -2.00
C PRO A 70 -10.07 2.14 -2.08
N LEU A 71 -10.30 3.43 -1.78
CA LEU A 71 -9.29 4.48 -1.80
C LEU A 71 -8.10 4.18 -0.85
N VAL A 72 -8.33 3.51 0.28
CA VAL A 72 -7.27 3.26 1.26
C VAL A 72 -6.25 2.26 0.73
N PHE A 73 -6.69 1.26 -0.04
CA PHE A 73 -5.82 0.23 -0.59
C PHE A 73 -4.90 0.82 -1.65
N THR A 74 -5.44 1.65 -2.56
CA THR A 74 -4.63 2.33 -3.58
C THR A 74 -3.62 3.28 -2.94
N ASN A 75 -4.01 4.06 -1.93
CA ASN A 75 -3.09 4.97 -1.25
C ASN A 75 -2.01 4.23 -0.46
N LEU A 76 -2.37 3.19 0.29
CA LEU A 76 -1.42 2.41 1.09
C LEU A 76 -0.46 1.60 0.23
N PHE A 77 -0.91 1.12 -0.93
CA PHE A 77 -0.04 0.50 -1.92
C PHE A 77 1.09 1.44 -2.36
N HIS A 78 0.75 2.66 -2.79
CA HIS A 78 1.76 3.64 -3.21
C HIS A 78 2.65 4.10 -2.04
N LEU A 79 2.10 4.19 -0.83
CA LEU A 79 2.89 4.49 0.37
C LEU A 79 3.90 3.37 0.69
N ALA A 80 3.51 2.11 0.52
CA ALA A 80 4.40 0.96 0.67
C ALA A 80 5.53 1.00 -0.37
N GLU A 81 5.24 1.37 -1.63
CA GLU A 81 6.28 1.53 -2.65
C GLU A 81 7.28 2.63 -2.27
N LEU A 82 6.78 3.77 -1.79
CA LEU A 82 7.64 4.86 -1.32
C LEU A 82 8.48 4.46 -0.10
N GLU A 83 7.95 3.60 0.77
CA GLU A 83 8.68 3.07 1.93
C GLU A 83 9.80 2.11 1.49
N ILE A 84 9.50 1.18 0.58
CA ILE A 84 10.49 0.25 0.00
C ILE A 84 11.59 1.03 -0.75
N ALA A 85 11.22 2.06 -1.49
CA ALA A 85 12.17 2.91 -2.22
C ALA A 85 12.99 3.83 -1.30
N GLY A 86 12.74 3.85 0.03
CA GLY A 86 13.37 4.77 0.98
C GLY A 86 13.00 6.24 0.76
N LYS A 87 11.99 6.53 -0.08
CA LYS A 87 11.57 7.88 -0.48
C LYS A 87 10.44 8.45 0.37
N ARG A 88 9.89 7.69 1.32
CA ARG A 88 8.85 8.15 2.24
C ARG A 88 9.22 9.45 2.97
N ASN A 89 10.49 9.62 3.35
CA ASN A 89 11.00 10.81 4.01
C ASN A 89 11.28 12.01 3.07
N ALA A 90 11.32 11.80 1.74
CA ALA A 90 11.68 12.85 0.78
C ALA A 90 10.57 13.90 0.56
N ARG A 91 9.33 13.62 0.99
CA ARG A 91 8.18 14.54 0.88
C ARG A 91 7.68 15.10 2.22
N GLY A 92 8.45 14.98 3.30
CA GLY A 92 8.06 15.56 4.60
C GLY A 92 6.86 14.88 5.26
N ILE A 93 6.48 13.67 4.83
CA ILE A 93 5.54 12.82 5.57
C ILE A 93 6.32 12.33 6.78
N LYS A 94 6.14 13.00 7.92
CA LYS A 94 6.78 12.68 9.19
C LYS A 94 6.51 11.21 9.51
N THR A 95 7.52 10.38 9.31
CA THR A 95 7.63 9.06 9.95
C THR A 95 7.59 9.33 11.46
N PRO A 96 6.65 8.75 12.23
CA PRO A 96 6.69 8.92 13.67
C PRO A 96 8.05 8.41 14.18
N PRO A 97 8.65 9.07 15.18
CA PRO A 97 9.94 8.65 15.71
C PRO A 97 9.82 7.19 16.13
N GLN A 98 10.75 6.36 15.65
CA GLN A 98 10.94 5.03 16.20
C GLN A 98 11.22 5.22 17.69
N LEU A 99 10.30 4.78 18.55
CA LEU A 99 10.60 4.61 19.97
C LEU A 99 11.65 3.49 20.04
N MET A 100 12.91 3.89 20.23
CA MET A 100 13.95 3.05 20.81
C MET A 100 13.69 2.86 22.30
#